data_AF-X1G5C2-F1
#
_entry.id   AF-X1G5C2-F1
#
_cell.length_a   1.000
_cell.length_b   1.000
_cell.length_c   1.000
_cell.angle_alpha   90.00
_cell.angle_beta   90.00
_cell.angle_gamma   90.00
#
_symmetry.space_group_name_H-M   'P 1'
#
loop_
_entity.id
_entity.type
_entity.pdbx_description
1 polymer ?
#
loop_
_entity_poly.entity_id
_entity_poly.type
_entity_poly.pdbx_seq_one_letter_code
_entity_poly.pdbx_strand_id
1 'polypeptide(L)'
;MLDGYPDDKDLLVYKAYWLQYLARKEEAIEVIQNLIEEYPNKGIYHDTYGEMLMSFQDYENAKNEFLKSIEISSDDWYTFQTYIKLGICYRELGNLEFALENLKRGKKFIEKSRSDEETKQKWLQIADLFLAEIELML
;
A
#
# COMPACT_ATOMS: atom_id res chain seq x y z
N MET A 1 -32.67 7.10 -0.48
CA MET A 1 -31.77 5.97 -0.17
C MET A 1 -31.01 5.66 -1.43
N LEU A 2 -29.74 6.03 -1.48
CA LEU A 2 -28.82 5.82 -2.60
C LEU A 2 -27.73 4.86 -2.12
N ASP A 3 -28.11 3.60 -1.87
CA ASP A 3 -27.23 2.56 -1.28
C ASP A 3 -26.39 1.85 -2.36
N GLY A 4 -25.66 2.60 -3.19
CA GLY A 4 -24.85 1.96 -4.24
C GLY A 4 -23.95 2.86 -5.08
N TYR A 5 -23.90 4.16 -4.80
CA TYR A 5 -22.85 5.01 -5.36
C TYR A 5 -21.63 4.90 -4.44
N PRO A 6 -20.41 4.71 -4.98
CA PRO A 6 -19.20 4.95 -4.20
C PRO A 6 -19.33 6.33 -3.55
N ASP A 7 -18.86 6.49 -2.31
CA ASP A 7 -18.70 7.85 -1.76
C ASP A 7 -17.91 8.66 -2.80
N ASP A 8 -18.17 9.97 -2.94
CA ASP A 8 -17.56 10.80 -3.99
C ASP A 8 -16.01 10.64 -3.97
N LYS A 9 -15.47 10.38 -2.78
CA LYS A 9 -14.05 10.14 -2.52
C LYS A 9 -13.56 8.77 -2.99
N ASP A 10 -14.36 7.72 -2.86
CA ASP A 10 -14.01 6.40 -3.41
C ASP A 10 -13.91 6.51 -4.94
N LEU A 11 -14.79 7.31 -5.56
CA LEU A 11 -14.69 7.62 -6.98
C LEU A 11 -13.41 8.38 -7.34
N LEU A 12 -12.96 9.30 -6.48
CA LEU A 12 -11.68 10.00 -6.65
C LEU A 12 -10.47 9.05 -6.52
N VAL A 13 -10.51 8.09 -5.59
CA VAL A 13 -9.49 7.04 -5.50
C VAL A 13 -9.46 6.21 -6.78
N TYR A 14 -10.61 5.76 -7.29
CA TYR A 14 -10.67 5.05 -8.58
C TYR A 14 -10.16 5.92 -9.74
N LYS A 15 -10.50 7.21 -9.77
CA LYS A 15 -9.97 8.15 -10.77
C LYS A 15 -8.45 8.20 -10.74
N ALA A 16 -7.85 8.29 -9.55
CA ALA A 16 -6.40 8.30 -9.40
C ALA A 16 -5.76 6.99 -9.91
N TYR A 17 -6.34 5.83 -9.60
CA TYR A 17 -5.91 4.53 -10.15
C TYR A 17 -6.04 4.47 -11.68
N TRP A 18 -7.12 5.00 -12.25
CA TRP A 18 -7.30 5.07 -13.70
C TRP A 18 -6.25 5.97 -14.37
N LEU A 19 -5.95 7.13 -13.78
CA LEU A 19 -4.92 8.03 -14.27
C LEU A 19 -3.53 7.40 -14.21
N GLN A 20 -3.23 6.68 -13.12
CA GLN A 20 -2.01 5.89 -12.98
C GLN A 20 -1.91 4.82 -14.08
N TYR A 21 -2.98 4.07 -14.34
CA TYR A 21 -3.03 3.08 -15.42
C TYR A 21 -2.79 3.69 -16.81
N LEU A 22 -3.22 4.94 -17.02
CA LEU A 22 -2.97 5.72 -18.23
C LEU A 22 -1.59 6.40 -18.25
N ALA A 23 -0.70 6.10 -17.30
CA ALA A 23 0.61 6.72 -17.12
C ALA A 23 0.57 8.26 -16.95
N ARG A 24 -0.56 8.81 -16.49
CA ARG A 24 -0.74 10.25 -16.18
C ARG A 24 -0.35 10.51 -14.72
N LYS A 25 0.94 10.41 -14.45
CA LYS A 25 1.51 10.44 -13.09
C LYS A 25 1.10 11.68 -12.30
N GLU A 26 1.30 12.86 -12.88
CA GLU A 26 1.09 14.13 -12.18
C GLU A 26 -0.36 14.30 -11.75
N GLU A 27 -1.31 13.95 -12.62
CA GLU A 27 -2.74 14.06 -12.33
C GLU A 27 -3.21 13.01 -11.31
N ALA A 28 -2.65 11.78 -11.36
CA ALA A 28 -2.95 10.76 -10.36
C ALA A 28 -2.49 11.22 -8.97
N ILE A 29 -1.28 11.78 -8.89
CA ILE A 29 -0.69 12.31 -7.67
C ILE A 29 -1.49 13.51 -7.14
N GLU A 30 -1.90 14.43 -8.00
CA GLU A 30 -2.71 15.59 -7.61
C GLU A 30 -4.04 15.16 -6.98
N VAL A 31 -4.73 14.18 -7.57
CA VAL A 31 -6.01 13.69 -7.03
C VAL A 31 -5.84 13.10 -5.63
N ILE A 32 -4.82 12.25 -5.42
CA ILE A 32 -4.63 11.61 -4.11
C ILE A 32 -4.09 12.60 -3.06
N GLN A 33 -3.27 13.58 -3.46
CA GLN A 33 -2.81 14.65 -2.56
C GLN A 33 -3.97 15.51 -2.06
N ASN A 34 -4.90 15.89 -2.95
CA ASN A 34 -6.10 16.62 -2.55
C ASN A 34 -6.96 15.83 -1.55
N LEU A 35 -7.10 14.51 -1.73
CA LEU A 35 -7.79 13.65 -0.76
C LEU A 35 -7.10 13.62 0.60
N ILE A 36 -5.76 13.59 0.63
CA ILE A 36 -4.98 13.63 1.88
C ILE A 36 -5.13 14.98 2.57
N GLU A 37 -5.11 16.10 1.83
CA GLU A 37 -5.29 17.44 2.39
C GLU A 37 -6.68 17.62 3.02
N GLU A 38 -7.72 17.13 2.36
CA GLU A 38 -9.10 17.21 2.86
C GLU A 38 -9.36 16.22 4.02
N TYR A 39 -8.67 15.08 4.02
CA TYR A 39 -8.87 14.00 4.99
C TYR A 39 -7.53 13.49 5.59
N PRO A 40 -6.81 14.32 6.35
CA PRO A 40 -5.45 14.00 6.80
C PRO A 40 -5.38 12.83 7.79
N ASN A 41 -6.51 12.43 8.38
CA ASN A 41 -6.59 11.33 9.33
C ASN A 41 -7.09 10.02 8.68
N LYS A 42 -7.04 9.91 7.35
CA LYS A 42 -7.41 8.70 6.61
C LYS A 42 -6.16 7.99 6.12
N GLY A 43 -5.67 7.03 6.92
CA GLY A 43 -4.46 6.26 6.60
C GLY A 43 -4.50 5.61 5.21
N ILE A 44 -5.68 5.15 4.77
CA ILE A 44 -5.85 4.50 3.47
C ILE A 44 -5.45 5.40 2.29
N TYR A 45 -5.60 6.72 2.39
CA TYR A 45 -5.17 7.62 1.31
C TYR A 45 -3.65 7.72 1.22
N HIS A 46 -2.95 7.63 2.35
CA HIS A 46 -1.49 7.48 2.35
C HIS A 46 -1.06 6.12 1.79
N ASP A 47 -1.77 5.02 2.11
CA ASP A 47 -1.48 3.71 1.51
C ASP A 47 -1.70 3.70 -0.01
N THR A 48 -2.80 4.27 -0.50
CA THR A 48 -3.08 4.46 -1.92
C THR A 48 -2.00 5.32 -2.59
N TYR A 49 -1.60 6.42 -1.96
CA TYR A 49 -0.55 7.28 -2.52
C TYR A 49 0.79 6.56 -2.61
N GLY A 50 1.17 5.81 -1.56
CA GLY A 50 2.37 4.98 -1.57
C GLY A 50 2.36 3.95 -2.69
N GLU A 51 1.23 3.29 -2.94
CA GLU A 51 1.09 2.33 -4.05
C GLU A 51 1.25 2.98 -5.42
N MET A 52 0.72 4.19 -5.61
CA MET A 52 0.92 4.96 -6.83
C MET A 52 2.40 5.28 -7.04
N LEU A 53 3.07 5.76 -6.00
CA LEU A 53 4.50 6.05 -6.03
C LEU A 53 5.34 4.80 -6.35
N MET A 54 5.01 3.64 -5.76
CA MET A 54 5.65 2.35 -6.10
C MET A 54 5.52 2.00 -7.58
N SER A 55 4.35 2.21 -8.18
CA SER A 55 4.16 1.92 -9.62
C SER A 55 5.02 2.79 -10.53
N PHE A 56 5.40 3.97 -10.05
CA PHE A 56 6.32 4.89 -10.71
C PHE A 56 7.78 4.70 -10.23
N GLN A 57 8.07 3.61 -9.52
CA GLN A 57 9.38 3.25 -8.96
C GLN A 57 9.96 4.30 -8.00
N ASP A 58 9.10 5.15 -7.41
CA ASP A 58 9.48 6.12 -6.40
C ASP A 58 9.38 5.49 -5.01
N TYR A 59 10.25 4.51 -4.75
CA TYR A 59 10.21 3.68 -3.55
C TYR A 59 10.50 4.45 -2.26
N GLU A 60 11.30 5.51 -2.32
CA GLU A 60 11.64 6.32 -1.15
C GLU A 60 10.43 7.11 -0.66
N ASN A 61 9.70 7.78 -1.57
CA ASN A 61 8.47 8.47 -1.18
C ASN A 61 7.35 7.48 -0.84
N ALA A 62 7.24 6.37 -1.57
CA ALA A 62 6.26 5.33 -1.25
C ALA A 62 6.41 4.80 0.17
N LYS A 63 7.64 4.46 0.58
CA LYS A 63 7.97 4.06 1.94
C LYS A 63 7.46 5.08 2.98
N ASN A 64 7.70 6.37 2.75
CA ASN A 64 7.27 7.42 3.68
C ASN A 64 5.75 7.49 3.82
N GLU A 65 5.01 7.32 2.72
CA GLU A 65 3.55 7.31 2.76
C GLU A 65 2.98 6.06 3.43
N PHE A 66 3.57 4.87 3.22
CA PHE A 66 3.17 3.67 3.96
C PHE A 66 3.42 3.79 5.47
N LEU A 67 4.53 4.40 5.88
CA LEU A 67 4.82 4.66 7.30
C LEU A 67 3.75 5.58 7.92
N LYS A 68 3.38 6.67 7.24
CA LYS A 68 2.28 7.55 7.68
C LYS A 68 0.95 6.80 7.76
N SER A 69 0.65 5.95 6.77
CA SER A 69 -0.56 5.13 6.78
C SER A 69 -0.63 4.25 8.03
N ILE A 70 0.47 3.56 8.38
CA ILE A 70 0.55 2.68 9.55
C ILE A 70 0.49 3.49 10.86
N GLU A 71 1.04 4.71 10.88
CA GLU A 71 0.95 5.61 12.03
C GLU A 71 -0.49 6.05 12.31
N ILE A 72 -1.24 6.40 11.26
CA ILE A 72 -2.65 6.83 11.36
C ILE A 72 -3.57 5.64 11.66
N SER A 73 -3.33 4.50 11.01
CA SER A 73 -4.21 3.32 11.01
C SER A 73 -3.37 2.05 11.20
N SER A 74 -3.10 1.67 12.45
CA SER A 74 -2.20 0.56 12.75
C SER A 74 -2.83 -0.85 12.73
N ASP A 75 -4.16 -0.95 12.60
CA ASP A 75 -4.91 -2.22 12.64
C ASP A 75 -6.19 -2.19 11.77
N ASP A 76 -6.14 -1.48 10.64
CA ASP A 76 -7.21 -1.49 9.64
C ASP A 76 -7.11 -2.70 8.69
N TRP A 77 -8.19 -2.97 7.94
CA TRP A 77 -8.31 -4.12 7.03
C TRP A 77 -7.22 -4.23 5.96
N TYR A 78 -6.58 -3.11 5.60
CA TYR A 78 -5.53 -3.04 4.56
C TYR A 78 -4.10 -3.03 5.14
N THR A 79 -3.97 -3.07 6.47
CA THR A 79 -2.67 -2.91 7.16
C THR A 79 -1.66 -3.98 6.77
N PHE A 80 -2.10 -5.21 6.53
CA PHE A 80 -1.18 -6.29 6.16
C PHE A 80 -0.58 -6.08 4.78
N GLN A 81 -1.36 -5.56 3.82
CA GLN A 81 -0.90 -5.17 2.49
C GLN A 81 0.11 -4.04 2.61
N THR A 82 -0.16 -3.04 3.45
CA THR A 82 0.76 -1.91 3.67
C THR A 82 2.11 -2.36 4.20
N TYR A 83 2.16 -3.28 5.17
CA TYR A 83 3.44 -3.85 5.64
C TYR A 83 4.18 -4.61 4.54
N ILE A 84 3.47 -5.37 3.69
CA ILE A 84 4.11 -6.09 2.57
C ILE A 84 4.67 -5.10 1.54
N LYS A 85 3.88 -4.08 1.14
CA LYS A 85 4.30 -3.00 0.23
C LYS A 85 5.50 -2.23 0.77
N LEU A 86 5.50 -1.93 2.07
CA LEU A 86 6.62 -1.30 2.77
C LEU A 86 7.88 -2.19 2.75
N GLY A 87 7.73 -3.49 2.98
CA GLY A 87 8.83 -4.45 2.87
C GLY A 87 9.44 -4.51 1.47
N ILE A 88 8.59 -4.47 0.44
CA ILE A 88 9.04 -4.39 -0.97
C ILE A 88 9.82 -3.09 -1.21
N CYS A 89 9.32 -1.93 -0.74
CA CYS A 89 10.05 -0.67 -0.87
C CYS A 89 11.43 -0.73 -0.21
N TYR A 90 11.54 -1.29 1.00
CA TYR A 90 12.83 -1.46 1.66
C TYR A 90 13.79 -2.35 0.88
N ARG A 91 13.29 -3.43 0.24
CA ARG A 91 14.11 -4.29 -0.64
C ARG A 91 14.66 -3.49 -1.82
N GLU A 92 13.82 -2.76 -2.54
CA GLU A 92 14.24 -1.95 -3.70
C GLU A 92 15.26 -0.86 -3.33
N LEU A 93 15.18 -0.36 -2.10
CA LEU A 93 16.14 0.59 -1.54
C LEU A 93 17.42 -0.08 -0.98
N GLY A 94 17.56 -1.40 -1.12
CA GLY A 94 18.71 -2.18 -0.65
C GLY A 94 18.77 -2.41 0.86
N ASN A 95 17.70 -2.09 1.58
CA ASN A 95 17.63 -2.24 3.03
C ASN A 95 16.97 -3.57 3.43
N LEU A 96 17.73 -4.66 3.27
CA LEU A 96 17.24 -6.03 3.39
C LEU A 96 16.72 -6.38 4.80
N GLU A 97 17.30 -5.81 5.85
CA GLU A 97 16.87 -6.07 7.24
C GLU A 97 15.44 -5.57 7.48
N PHE A 98 15.18 -4.30 7.14
CA PHE A 98 13.84 -3.73 7.26
C PHE A 98 12.85 -4.35 6.27
N ALA A 99 13.31 -4.82 5.11
CA ALA A 99 12.47 -5.56 4.18
C ALA A 99 11.96 -6.87 4.82
N LEU A 100 12.86 -7.68 5.39
CA LEU A 100 12.51 -8.93 6.08
C LEU A 100 11.54 -8.69 7.25
N GLU A 101 11.81 -7.66 8.06
CA GLU A 101 10.95 -7.32 9.20
C GLU A 101 9.51 -7.03 8.74
N ASN A 102 9.35 -6.15 7.75
CA ASN A 102 8.03 -5.69 7.31
C ASN A 102 7.27 -6.78 6.55
N LEU A 103 7.93 -7.60 5.73
CA LEU A 103 7.29 -8.74 5.06
C LEU A 103 6.76 -9.76 6.09
N LYS A 104 7.55 -10.11 7.10
CA LYS A 104 7.13 -11.01 8.19
C LYS A 104 5.98 -10.42 9.01
N ARG A 105 6.02 -9.12 9.26
CA ARG A 105 4.95 -8.40 9.97
C ARG A 105 3.65 -8.44 9.17
N GLY A 106 3.70 -8.18 7.86
CA GLY A 106 2.56 -8.32 6.95
C GLY A 106 1.92 -9.70 7.03
N LYS A 107 2.72 -10.78 6.92
CA LYS A 107 2.22 -12.17 7.07
C LYS A 107 1.51 -12.40 8.41
N LYS A 108 2.06 -11.89 9.51
CA LYS A 108 1.42 -12.01 10.84
C LYS A 108 0.08 -11.26 10.93
N PHE A 109 -0.06 -10.14 10.23
CA PHE A 109 -1.33 -9.40 10.18
C PHE A 109 -2.37 -10.10 9.29
N ILE A 110 -1.97 -10.82 8.24
CA ILE A 110 -2.88 -11.60 7.38
C ILE A 110 -3.71 -12.60 8.20
N GLU A 111 -3.09 -13.28 9.16
CA GLU A 111 -3.75 -14.27 10.02
C GLU A 111 -4.92 -13.65 10.83
N LYS A 112 -4.80 -12.38 11.18
CA LYS A 112 -5.81 -11.63 11.94
C LYS A 112 -6.84 -10.92 11.07
N SER A 113 -6.54 -10.76 9.78
CA SER A 113 -7.38 -10.02 8.85
C SER A 113 -8.72 -10.72 8.61
N ARG A 114 -9.76 -9.91 8.41
CA ARG A 114 -11.09 -10.36 8.00
C ARG A 114 -11.25 -10.50 6.48
N SER A 115 -10.20 -10.25 5.71
CA SER A 115 -10.20 -10.44 4.25
C SER A 115 -10.57 -11.88 3.86
N ASP A 116 -11.11 -12.03 2.66
CA ASP A 116 -11.40 -13.33 2.07
C ASP A 116 -10.11 -14.13 1.83
N GLU A 117 -10.27 -15.46 1.74
CA GLU A 117 -9.13 -16.37 1.63
C GLU A 117 -8.33 -16.15 0.35
N GLU A 118 -8.96 -15.78 -0.76
CA GLU A 118 -8.27 -15.55 -2.01
C GLU A 118 -7.32 -14.35 -1.89
N THR A 119 -7.79 -13.23 -1.32
CA THR A 119 -6.98 -12.05 -1.03
C THR A 119 -5.82 -12.40 -0.10
N LYS A 120 -6.08 -13.16 0.97
CA LYS A 120 -5.03 -13.59 1.91
C LYS A 120 -3.95 -14.42 1.20
N GLN A 121 -4.35 -15.41 0.42
CA GLN A 121 -3.42 -16.29 -0.31
C GLN A 121 -2.58 -15.51 -1.33
N LYS A 122 -3.18 -14.58 -2.05
CA LYS A 122 -2.45 -13.70 -2.99
C LYS A 122 -1.33 -12.93 -2.29
N TRP A 123 -1.63 -12.27 -1.18
CA TRP A 123 -0.64 -11.48 -0.44
C TRP A 123 0.40 -12.34 0.29
N LEU A 124 0.03 -13.53 0.78
CA LEU A 124 0.99 -14.50 1.32
C LEU A 124 2.01 -14.91 0.27
N GLN A 125 1.56 -15.25 -0.95
CA GLN A 125 2.45 -15.62 -2.05
C GLN A 125 3.40 -14.49 -2.44
N ILE A 126 2.91 -13.24 -2.49
CA ILE A 126 3.75 -12.06 -2.73
C ILE A 126 4.81 -11.95 -1.63
N ALA A 127 4.43 -12.04 -0.36
CA ALA A 127 5.38 -11.94 0.74
C ALA A 127 6.44 -13.06 0.70
N ASP A 128 6.01 -14.30 0.43
CA ASP A 128 6.91 -15.46 0.34
C ASP A 128 7.91 -15.36 -0.81
N LEU A 129 7.47 -14.84 -1.96
CA LEU A 129 8.34 -14.56 -3.09
C LEU A 129 9.48 -13.62 -2.69
N PHE A 130 9.14 -12.46 -2.13
CA PHE A 130 10.14 -11.46 -1.76
C PHE A 130 11.03 -11.92 -0.60
N LEU A 131 10.50 -12.68 0.36
CA LEU A 131 11.31 -13.28 1.43
C LEU A 131 12.36 -14.24 0.85
N ALA A 132 11.96 -15.14 -0.06
CA ALA A 132 12.88 -16.07 -0.70
C ALA A 132 13.94 -15.35 -1.53
N GLU A 133 13.58 -14.29 -2.26
CA GLU A 133 14.55 -13.46 -2.99
C GLU A 133 15.57 -12.81 -2.05
N ILE A 134 15.13 -12.26 -0.91
CA ILE A 134 16.04 -11.64 0.06
C ILE A 134 16.99 -12.67 0.67
N GLU A 135 16.51 -13.89 0.97
CA GLU A 135 17.36 -14.97 1.46
C GLU A 135 18.48 -15.36 0.47
N LEU A 136 18.26 -15.22 -0.84
CA LEU A 136 19.28 -15.46 -1.87
C LEU A 136 20.29 -14.31 -2.01
N MET A 137 19.99 -13.13 -1.45
CA MET A 137 20.85 -11.94 -1.50
C MET A 137 21.75 -11.78 -0.27
N LEU A 138 21.56 -12.61 0.77
CA LEU A 138 22.35 -12.64 2.01
C LEU A 138 23.48 -13.68 1.94
#